data_AF-A0A820HGM2-F1
#
_entry.id   AF-A0A820HGM2-F1
#
_cell.length_a   1.000
_cell.length_b   1.000
_cell.length_c   1.000
_cell.angle_alpha   90.00
_cell.angle_beta   90.00
_cell.angle_gamma   90.00
#
_symmetry.space_group_name_H-M   'P 1'
#
loop_
_entity.id
_entity.type
_entity.pdbx_description
1 polymer ?
#
loop_
_entity_poly.entity_id
_entity_poly.type
_entity_poly.pdbx_seq_one_letter_code
_entity_poly.pdbx_strand_id
1 'polypeptide(L)' 'MHGVTRNASDLNEFAGWINQTYPGIYVISVEIGNGADDSFLLTMNRQVEIFCNTVRTDPHLQKGFNMLGFSQGSLIVRAA' A
#
# COMPACT_ATOMS: atom_id res chain seq x y z
N MET A 1 0.39 -2.74 -0.34
CA MET A 1 0.93 -1.91 -1.43
C MET A 1 0.82 -2.66 -2.75
N HIS A 2 0.08 -2.11 -3.72
CA HIS A 2 -0.15 -2.76 -5.02
C HIS A 2 1.10 -2.70 -5.93
N GLY A 3 1.05 -3.45 -7.04
CA GLY A 3 2.13 -3.48 -8.02
C GLY A 3 1.97 -2.44 -9.14
N VAL A 4 2.86 -2.54 -10.13
CA VAL A 4 2.78 -1.75 -11.36
C VAL A 4 1.50 -2.06 -12.13
N THR A 5 0.93 -1.05 -12.78
CA THR A 5 -0.33 -1.08 -13.55
C THR A 5 -1.53 -1.62 -12.76
N ARG A 6 -1.58 -1.37 -11.45
CA ARG A 6 -2.66 -1.82 -10.55
C ARG A 6 -3.13 -0.67 -9.66
N ASN A 7 -4.28 -0.88 -9.01
CA ASN A 7 -4.87 0.06 -8.06
C ASN A 7 -4.92 -0.56 -6.65
N ALA A 8 -5.10 0.26 -5.61
CA ALA A 8 -5.30 -0.20 -4.24
C ALA A 8 -6.53 -1.09 -4.10
N SER A 9 -7.60 -0.81 -4.86
CA SER A 9 -8.83 -1.60 -4.86
C SER A 9 -8.63 -3.05 -5.31
N ASP A 10 -7.59 -3.33 -6.10
CA ASP A 10 -7.26 -4.69 -6.53
C ASP A 10 -6.84 -5.59 -5.36
N LEU A 11 -6.52 -5.00 -4.21
CA LEU A 11 -6.18 -5.71 -2.97
C LEU A 11 -7.37 -5.90 -2.03
N ASN A 12 -8.58 -5.46 -2.38
CA ASN A 12 -9.75 -5.51 -1.50
C ASN A 12 -10.13 -6.94 -1.07
N GLU A 13 -10.08 -7.91 -2.00
CA GLU A 13 -10.36 -9.31 -1.67
C GLU A 13 -9.35 -9.87 -0.67
N PHE A 14 -8.06 -9.61 -0.91
CA PHE A 14 -6.99 -10.03 -0.02
C PHE A 14 -7.07 -9.37 1.37
N ALA A 15 -7.39 -8.07 1.42
CA ALA A 15 -7.66 -7.36 2.67
C ALA A 15 -8.87 -7.96 3.41
N GLY A 16 -9.90 -8.38 2.66
CA GLY A 16 -11.05 -9.12 3.18
C GLY A 16 -10.66 -10.43 3.86
N TRP A 17 -9.79 -11.23 3.24
CA TRP A 17 -9.27 -12.47 3.85
C TRP A 17 -8.47 -12.21 5.13
N ILE A 18 -7.64 -11.16 5.16
CA ILE A 18 -6.91 -10.77 6.39
C ILE A 18 -7.89 -10.40 7.50
N ASN A 19 -8.90 -9.59 7.19
CA ASN A 19 -9.88 -9.16 8.19
C ASN A 19 -10.70 -10.35 8.75
N GLN A 20 -11.07 -11.29 7.89
CA GLN A 20 -11.75 -12.53 8.30
C GLN A 20 -10.85 -13.43 9.15
N THR A 21 -9.57 -13.52 8.83
CA THR A 21 -8.59 -14.34 9.57
C THR A 21 -8.24 -13.73 10.92
N TYR A 22 -8.17 -12.40 11.00
CA TYR A 22 -7.82 -11.65 12.20
C TYR A 22 -8.89 -10.59 12.49
N PRO A 23 -10.03 -10.97 13.10
CA PRO A 23 -11.11 -10.04 13.38
C PRO A 23 -10.65 -8.82 14.18
N GLY A 24 -11.04 -7.61 13.73
CA GLY A 24 -10.67 -6.35 14.38
C GLY A 24 -9.31 -5.77 13.95
N ILE A 25 -8.57 -6.45 13.07
CA ILE A 25 -7.34 -5.89 12.49
C ILE A 25 -7.66 -4.69 11.58
N TYR A 26 -6.84 -3.65 11.67
CA TYR A 26 -6.86 -2.53 10.73
C TYR A 26 -6.05 -2.89 9.48
N VAL A 27 -6.68 -2.83 8.30
CA VAL A 27 -6.02 -3.07 7.01
C VAL A 27 -6.27 -1.88 6.10
N ILE A 28 -5.20 -1.34 5.52
CA ILE A 28 -5.25 -0.28 4.52
C ILE A 28 -4.45 -0.67 3.28
N SER A 29 -5.07 -0.51 2.12
CA SER A 29 -4.40 -0.60 0.82
C SER A 29 -4.03 0.81 0.37
N VAL A 30 -2.73 1.11 0.28
CA VAL A 30 -2.23 2.42 -0.15
C VAL A 30 -2.33 2.54 -1.67
N GLU A 31 -2.96 3.62 -2.14
CA GLU A 31 -3.03 4.02 -3.55
C GLU A 31 -1.89 4.98 -3.89
N ILE A 32 -1.28 4.82 -5.06
CA ILE A 32 -0.25 5.75 -5.56
C ILE A 32 -0.85 6.64 -6.63
N GLY A 33 -1.02 7.93 -6.32
CA GLY A 33 -1.50 8.91 -7.28
C GLY A 33 -2.81 8.47 -7.95
N ASN A 34 -2.83 8.43 -9.27
CA ASN A 34 -3.93 7.91 -10.10
C ASN A 34 -3.84 6.38 -10.36
N GLY A 35 -3.40 5.63 -9.35
CA GLY A 35 -3.36 4.17 -9.33
C GLY A 35 -2.58 3.55 -10.48
N ALA A 36 -3.28 2.81 -11.34
CA ALA A 36 -2.66 2.02 -12.40
C ALA A 36 -1.73 2.84 -13.30
N ASP A 37 -2.13 4.04 -13.70
CA ASP A 37 -1.32 4.91 -14.56
C ASP A 37 -0.06 5.39 -13.83
N ASP A 38 -0.22 5.92 -12.61
CA ASP A 38 0.87 6.53 -11.86
C ASP A 38 1.86 5.50 -11.29
N SER A 39 1.42 4.27 -11.05
CA SER A 39 2.32 3.17 -10.70
C SER A 39 3.32 2.85 -11.82
N PHE A 40 2.99 3.17 -13.07
CA PHE A 40 3.88 3.03 -14.22
C PHE A 40 4.63 4.33 -14.55
N LEU A 41 3.93 5.47 -14.51
CA LEU A 41 4.46 6.76 -14.99
C LEU A 41 5.31 7.49 -13.96
N LEU A 42 5.01 7.39 -12.66
CA LEU A 42 5.79 8.06 -11.62
C LEU A 42 7.10 7.32 -11.34
N THR A 43 8.16 8.09 -11.10
CA THR A 43 9.44 7.53 -10.64
C THR A 43 9.30 6.79 -9.31
N MET A 44 10.09 5.75 -9.09
CA MET A 44 10.05 4.96 -7.85
C MET A 44 10.21 5.81 -6.58
N ASN A 45 11.10 6.81 -6.59
CA ASN A 45 11.29 7.70 -5.44
C ASN A 45 10.01 8.49 -5.11
N ARG A 46 9.28 8.94 -6.13
CA ARG A 46 8.02 9.65 -5.91
C ARG A 46 6.94 8.72 -5.36
N GLN A 47 6.89 7.47 -5.82
CA GLN A 47 5.97 6.48 -5.28
C GLN A 47 6.28 6.16 -3.81
N VAL A 48 7.56 6.04 -3.44
CA VAL A 48 7.99 5.87 -2.04
C VAL A 48 7.57 7.07 -1.19
N GLU A 49 7.78 8.30 -1.66
CA GLU A 49 7.36 9.51 -0.94
C GLU A 49 5.84 9.54 -0.68
N ILE A 50 5.03 9.23 -1.71
CA ILE A 50 3.57 9.15 -1.58
C ILE A 50 3.19 8.08 -0.56
N PHE A 51 3.79 6.88 -0.65
CA PHE A 51 3.54 5.80 0.30
C PHE A 51 3.88 6.21 1.74
N CYS A 52 5.07 6.77 1.96
CA CYS A 52 5.50 7.21 3.30
C CYS A 52 4.61 8.31 3.85
N ASN A 53 4.15 9.25 3.03
CA ASN A 53 3.24 10.31 3.47
C ASN A 53 1.91 9.72 3.94
N THR A 54 1.30 8.81 3.17
CA THR A 54 0.07 8.11 3.58
C THR A 54 0.26 7.41 4.92
N VAL A 55 1.34 6.63 5.06
CA VAL A 55 1.64 5.90 6.31
C VAL A 55 1.81 6.84 7.50
N ARG A 56 2.55 7.94 7.33
CA ARG A 56 2.81 8.91 8.41
C ARG A 56 1.57 9.67 8.84
N THR A 57 0.61 9.88 7.94
CA THR A 57 -0.63 10.62 8.24
C THR A 57 -1.72 9.76 8.87
N ASP A 58 -1.59 8.43 8.79
CA ASP A 58 -2.57 7.51 9.36
C ASP A 58 -2.33 7.29 10.86
N PRO A 59 -3.27 7.68 11.75
CA PRO A 59 -3.11 7.51 13.19
C PRO A 59 -3.08 6.03 13.63
N HIS A 60 -3.64 5.10 12.85
CA HIS A 60 -3.67 3.67 13.20
C HIS A 60 -2.31 3.00 13.01
N LEU A 61 -1.40 3.61 12.25
CA LEU A 61 -0.09 3.04 11.90
C LEU A 61 1.06 3.54 12.78
N GLN A 62 0.81 4.52 13.67
CA GLN A 62 1.87 5.19 14.43
C GLN A 62 2.54 4.32 15.50
N LYS A 63 1.89 3.22 15.94
CA LYS A 63 2.40 2.32 16.98
C LYS A 63 3.08 1.08 16.41
N GLY A 64 3.53 1.14 15.17
CA GLY A 64 4.07 0.00 14.43
C GLY A 64 2.98 -0.78 13.70
N PHE A 65 3.38 -1.40 12.59
CA PHE A 65 2.48 -2.12 11.70
C PHE A 65 3.28 -3.12 10.85
N ASN A 66 2.57 -4.04 10.20
CA ASN A 66 3.15 -4.95 9.22
C ASN A 66 2.97 -4.39 7.81
N MET A 67 3.91 -4.67 6.92
CA MET A 67 3.84 -4.27 5.51
C MET A 67 3.77 -5.47 4.58
N LEU A 68 2.85 -5.40 3.62
CA LEU A 68 2.71 -6.36 2.54
C LEU A 68 2.77 -5.62 1.21
N GLY A 69 3.76 -5.96 0.38
CA GLY A 69 3.95 -5.41 -0.94
C GLY A 69 3.88 -6.50 -2.01
N PHE A 70 3.18 -6.21 -3.10
CA PHE A 70 3.02 -7.13 -4.23
C PHE A 70 3.78 -6.62 -5.45
N SER A 71 4.58 -7.49 -6.09
CA SER A 71 5.35 -7.14 -7.29
C SER A 71 6.20 -5.87 -7.08
N GLN A 72 6.06 -4.82 -7.91
CA GLN A 72 6.74 -3.53 -7.72
C GLN A 72 6.46 -2.91 -6.33
N GLY A 73 5.28 -3.14 -5.77
CA GLY A 73 4.91 -2.68 -4.43
C GLY A 73 5.83 -3.22 -3.33
N SER A 74 6.45 -4.39 -3.53
CA SER A 74 7.44 -4.93 -2.60
C SER A 74 8.71 -4.09 -2.54
N LEU A 75 9.10 -3.46 -3.66
CA LEU A 75 10.25 -2.55 -3.70
C LEU A 75 9.94 -1.22 -3.01
N ILE A 76 8.73 -0.71 -3.19
CA ILE A 76 8.26 0.53 -2.56
C ILE A 76 8.29 0.39 -1.04
N VAL A 77 7.65 -0.66 -0.48
CA VAL A 77 7.60 -0.85 0.98
C VAL A 77 8.96 -1.17 1.60
N ARG A 78 9.89 -1.75 0.82
CA ARG A 78 11.26 -2.02 1.29
C ARG A 78 12.11 -0.74 1.36
N ALA A 79 11.83 0.24 0.51
CA ALA A 79 12.58 1.50 0.46
C ALA A 79 12.03 2.57 1.41
N ALA A 80 10.84 2.35 1.98
CA ALA A 80 10.09 3.29 2.81
C ALA A 80 10.60 3.41 4.26
#